data_AF-A0A0R1F438-F1
#
_entry.id   AF-A0A0R1F438-F1
#
_cell.length_a   1.000
_cell.length_b   1.000
_cell.length_c   1.000
_cell.angle_alpha   90.00
_cell.angle_beta   90.00
_cell.angle_gamma   90.00
#
_symmetry.space_group_name_H-M   'P 1'
#
loop_
_entity.id
_entity.type
_entity.pdbx_description
1 polymer ?
#
loop_
_entity_poly.entity_id
_entity_poly.type
_entity_poly.pdbx_seq_one_letter_code
_entity_poly.pdbx_strand_id
1 'polypeptide(L)'
;MKEKKPRKLKQPRVGIRRKTTWLCWLILLASVSFGVYKNFTAINKHTVHEREIVKVKLTDTNAIEAFVTDFAKVYYTWEPNQEKLETRQKDLGKFMLNGLVTLNADALRSDIPTTSTVSDIRIWKVEAKKNQVNKVLFTVNQQIKNSQKEDIPKPIESTYSLNVMKNKDGDMVIFTNPTIAAAPTKAKIAEKQLQTDSTINAETTGSITKFLTTFFTLYPSGTANELKYYVAGGTKPLNKDYRFAELVNPTFHRQGDNIQVDATVKFLDSETDMIQYSQYTLVLEKSGSNWTIKSGL
;
A
#
# COMPACT_ATOMS: atom_id res chain seq x y z
N MET A 1 66.72 27.19 -69.08
CA MET A 1 67.59 26.01 -69.27
C MET A 1 66.71 24.85 -69.73
N LYS A 2 66.94 24.32 -70.94
CA LYS A 2 66.21 23.18 -71.52
C LYS A 2 66.90 21.85 -71.14
N GLU A 3 66.08 20.79 -71.14
CA GLU A 3 66.38 19.34 -71.09
C GLU A 3 66.75 18.75 -69.71
N LYS A 4 66.29 17.54 -69.34
CA LYS A 4 66.20 16.29 -70.10
C LYS A 4 64.95 15.44 -69.72
N LYS A 5 64.36 14.74 -70.70
CA LYS A 5 63.43 13.62 -70.45
C LYS A 5 64.21 12.32 -70.18
N PRO A 6 63.95 11.56 -69.11
CA PRO A 6 64.46 10.21 -68.96
C PRO A 6 63.44 9.13 -69.38
N ARG A 7 63.99 8.04 -69.91
CA ARG A 7 63.36 6.83 -70.45
C ARG A 7 62.30 6.21 -69.52
N LYS A 8 61.20 5.74 -70.13
CA LYS A 8 60.14 4.97 -69.45
C LYS A 8 60.67 3.58 -69.04
N LEU A 9 60.63 3.30 -67.73
CA LEU A 9 60.74 1.95 -67.16
C LEU A 9 59.42 1.20 -67.40
N LYS A 10 59.49 -0.01 -67.96
CA LYS A 10 58.32 -0.90 -68.12
C LYS A 10 57.90 -1.43 -66.75
N GLN A 11 56.80 -0.91 -66.20
CA GLN A 11 56.18 -1.41 -64.97
C GLN A 11 55.32 -2.66 -65.28
N PRO A 12 55.48 -3.79 -64.58
CA PRO A 12 54.56 -4.92 -64.71
C PRO A 12 53.21 -4.54 -64.09
N ARG A 13 52.15 -4.54 -64.90
CA ARG A 13 50.77 -4.32 -64.45
C ARG A 13 50.30 -5.55 -63.66
N VAL A 14 50.25 -5.45 -62.34
CA VAL A 14 49.57 -6.42 -61.49
C VAL A 14 48.07 -6.23 -61.70
N GLY A 15 47.48 -7.07 -62.55
CA GLY A 15 46.05 -7.04 -62.86
C GLY A 15 45.24 -7.46 -61.64
N ILE A 16 44.50 -6.52 -61.07
CA ILE A 16 43.47 -6.75 -60.05
C ILE A 16 42.53 -7.86 -60.54
N ARG A 17 42.62 -9.04 -59.92
CA ARG A 17 41.77 -10.20 -60.25
C ARG A 17 40.34 -9.88 -59.82
N ARG A 18 39.56 -9.30 -60.75
CA ARG A 18 38.16 -8.86 -60.61
C ARG A 18 37.26 -9.84 -59.85
N LYS A 19 37.47 -11.15 -60.02
CA LYS A 19 36.70 -12.22 -59.35
C LYS A 19 37.02 -12.32 -57.84
N THR A 20 38.28 -12.20 -57.46
CA THR A 20 38.71 -12.24 -56.05
C THR A 20 38.23 -11.00 -55.31
N THR A 21 38.27 -9.84 -55.97
CA THR A 21 37.73 -8.59 -55.41
C THR A 21 36.23 -8.72 -55.14
N TRP A 22 35.45 -9.27 -56.08
CA TRP A 22 34.02 -9.53 -55.87
C TRP A 22 33.72 -10.46 -54.69
N LEU A 23 34.52 -11.51 -54.52
CA LEU A 23 34.39 -12.41 -53.37
C LEU A 23 34.64 -11.69 -52.04
N CYS A 24 35.69 -10.85 -51.98
CA CYS A 24 35.97 -10.06 -50.78
C CYS A 24 34.86 -9.06 -50.46
N TRP A 25 34.26 -8.41 -51.48
CA TRP A 25 33.12 -7.51 -51.29
C TRP A 25 31.88 -8.25 -50.76
N LEU A 26 31.60 -9.47 -51.27
CA LEU A 26 30.49 -10.30 -50.78
C LEU A 26 30.68 -10.72 -49.32
N ILE A 27 31.88 -11.16 -48.95
CA ILE A 27 32.19 -11.57 -47.57
C ILE A 27 32.07 -10.37 -46.62
N LEU A 28 32.54 -9.19 -47.05
CA LEU A 28 32.46 -7.97 -46.25
C LEU A 28 31.01 -7.56 -46.00
N LEU A 29 30.16 -7.57 -47.03
CA LEU A 29 28.73 -7.28 -46.89
C LEU A 29 28.01 -8.28 -45.97
N ALA A 30 28.34 -9.57 -46.05
CA ALA A 30 27.77 -10.60 -45.18
C ALA A 30 28.16 -10.38 -43.71
N SER A 31 29.43 -10.06 -43.44
CA SER A 31 29.93 -9.78 -42.09
C SER A 31 29.27 -8.56 -41.46
N VAL A 32 29.17 -7.45 -42.22
CA VAL A 32 28.52 -6.22 -41.75
C VAL A 32 27.03 -6.46 -41.47
N SER A 33 26.33 -7.18 -42.37
CA SER A 33 24.91 -7.51 -42.18
C SER A 33 24.69 -8.39 -40.94
N PHE A 34 25.57 -9.35 -40.70
CA PHE A 34 25.52 -10.20 -39.50
C PHE A 34 25.81 -9.43 -38.21
N GLY A 35 26.76 -8.49 -38.24
CA GLY A 35 27.06 -7.61 -37.12
C GLY A 35 25.87 -6.71 -36.75
N VAL A 36 25.21 -6.12 -37.75
CA VAL A 36 23.99 -5.32 -37.55
C VAL A 36 22.85 -6.17 -37.02
N TYR A 37 22.65 -7.38 -37.55
CA TYR A 37 21.63 -8.31 -37.05
C TYR A 37 21.87 -8.71 -35.58
N LYS A 38 23.13 -9.03 -35.22
CA LYS A 38 23.52 -9.33 -33.83
C LYS A 38 23.34 -8.12 -32.91
N ASN A 39 23.62 -6.91 -33.40
CA ASN A 39 23.44 -5.68 -32.61
C ASN A 39 21.95 -5.37 -32.39
N PHE A 40 21.11 -5.49 -33.42
CA PHE A 40 19.66 -5.31 -33.28
C PHE A 40 19.00 -6.40 -32.39
N THR A 41 19.46 -7.65 -32.48
CA THR A 41 18.97 -8.74 -31.61
C THR A 41 19.49 -8.63 -30.17
N ALA A 42 20.60 -7.93 -29.94
CA ALA A 42 21.11 -7.63 -28.60
C ALA A 42 20.43 -6.41 -27.95
N ILE A 43 20.10 -5.37 -28.73
CA ILE A 43 19.56 -4.10 -28.22
C ILE A 43 18.10 -4.22 -27.73
N ASN A 44 17.29 -5.16 -28.24
CA ASN A 44 15.91 -5.37 -27.77
C ASN A 44 15.76 -6.37 -26.60
N LYS A 45 16.86 -6.78 -25.96
CA LYS A 45 16.84 -7.58 -24.72
C LYS A 45 16.96 -6.73 -23.45
N HIS A 46 16.71 -5.41 -23.52
CA HIS A 46 16.37 -4.68 -22.32
C HIS A 46 14.97 -5.10 -21.88
N THR A 47 14.99 -6.03 -20.93
CA THR A 47 13.97 -6.33 -19.93
C THR A 47 12.87 -5.28 -19.92
N VAL A 48 11.86 -5.49 -20.77
CA VAL A 48 10.56 -4.91 -20.51
C VAL A 48 10.12 -5.63 -19.26
N HIS A 49 10.32 -5.00 -18.11
CA HIS A 49 9.51 -5.31 -16.95
C HIS A 49 8.09 -5.09 -17.43
N GLU A 50 7.44 -6.19 -17.79
CA GLU A 50 6.02 -6.28 -18.01
C GLU A 50 5.40 -5.79 -16.70
N ARG A 51 5.17 -4.48 -16.63
CA ARG A 51 4.21 -3.92 -15.70
C ARG A 51 2.92 -4.57 -16.15
N GLU A 52 2.57 -5.70 -15.54
CA GLU A 52 1.18 -6.06 -15.37
C GLU A 52 0.55 -4.84 -14.72
N ILE A 53 -0.01 -3.97 -15.57
CA ILE A 53 -0.96 -2.97 -15.13
C ILE A 53 -2.12 -3.82 -14.67
N VAL A 54 -2.11 -4.17 -13.38
CA VAL A 54 -3.27 -4.69 -12.69
C VAL A 54 -4.34 -3.64 -12.95
N LYS A 55 -5.19 -3.89 -13.96
CA LYS A 55 -6.40 -3.11 -14.18
C LYS A 55 -7.18 -3.33 -12.91
N VAL A 56 -7.06 -2.40 -11.96
CA VAL A 56 -7.85 -2.37 -10.74
C VAL A 56 -9.27 -2.16 -11.23
N LYS A 57 -9.98 -3.26 -11.49
CA LYS A 57 -11.41 -3.24 -11.66
C LYS A 57 -11.94 -2.92 -10.28
N LEU A 58 -12.15 -1.62 -10.02
CA LEU A 58 -12.89 -1.11 -8.88
C LEU A 58 -14.27 -1.75 -8.96
N THR A 59 -14.38 -2.91 -8.33
CA THR A 59 -15.62 -3.64 -8.21
C THR A 59 -16.16 -3.16 -6.88
N ASP A 60 -17.25 -2.42 -6.90
CA ASP A 60 -17.91 -1.99 -5.67
C ASP A 60 -18.40 -3.23 -4.93
N THR A 61 -17.71 -3.55 -3.83
CA THR A 61 -18.00 -4.71 -2.97
C THR A 61 -18.89 -4.34 -1.79
N ASN A 62 -19.20 -3.06 -1.58
CA ASN A 62 -19.91 -2.58 -0.39
C ASN A 62 -21.23 -3.32 -0.15
N ALA A 63 -22.00 -3.57 -1.21
CA ALA A 63 -23.25 -4.32 -1.12
C ALA A 63 -23.04 -5.76 -0.61
N ILE A 64 -21.97 -6.43 -1.07
CA ILE A 64 -21.64 -7.80 -0.64
C ILE A 64 -21.14 -7.77 0.80
N GLU A 65 -20.33 -6.78 1.16
CA GLU A 65 -19.80 -6.61 2.52
C GLU A 65 -20.94 -6.39 3.53
N ALA A 66 -21.87 -5.50 3.22
CA ALA A 66 -23.07 -5.25 4.04
C ALA A 66 -23.93 -6.53 4.15
N PHE A 67 -24.19 -7.20 3.03
CA PHE A 67 -24.98 -8.43 3.01
C PHE A 67 -24.38 -9.55 3.88
N VAL A 68 -23.05 -9.75 3.81
CA VAL A 68 -22.35 -10.73 4.65
C VAL A 68 -22.31 -10.30 6.11
N THR A 69 -22.19 -9.00 6.39
CA THR A 69 -22.22 -8.46 7.75
C THR A 69 -23.57 -8.71 8.41
N ASP A 70 -24.67 -8.41 7.72
CA ASP A 70 -26.02 -8.65 8.23
C ASP A 70 -26.29 -10.15 8.44
N PHE A 71 -25.90 -10.98 7.47
CA PHE A 71 -25.95 -12.43 7.61
C PHE A 71 -25.17 -12.92 8.84
N ALA A 72 -23.91 -12.51 8.99
CA ALA A 72 -23.05 -12.98 10.06
C ALA A 72 -23.60 -12.55 11.43
N LYS A 73 -24.20 -11.36 11.52
CA LYS A 73 -24.87 -10.90 12.74
C LYS A 73 -25.99 -11.85 13.16
N VAL A 74 -26.85 -12.29 12.23
CA VAL A 74 -27.92 -13.26 12.51
C VAL A 74 -27.35 -14.65 12.79
N TYR A 75 -26.37 -15.11 12.00
CA TYR A 75 -25.82 -16.45 12.11
C TYR A 75 -25.07 -16.68 13.43
N TYR A 76 -24.35 -15.67 13.92
CA TYR A 76 -23.50 -15.79 15.11
C TYR A 76 -24.11 -15.17 16.38
N THR A 77 -25.34 -14.65 16.32
CA THR A 77 -26.10 -14.24 17.52
C THR A 77 -27.11 -15.33 17.86
N TRP A 78 -27.18 -15.74 19.13
CA TRP A 78 -28.19 -16.69 19.57
C TRP A 78 -28.56 -16.56 21.04
N GLU A 79 -29.78 -16.97 21.32
CA GLU A 79 -30.32 -17.17 22.67
C GLU A 79 -31.01 -18.55 22.68
N PRO A 80 -30.76 -19.40 23.69
CA PRO A 80 -31.28 -20.77 23.75
C PRO A 80 -32.76 -20.77 24.19
N ASN A 81 -33.60 -20.13 23.38
CA ASN A 81 -35.04 -20.04 23.55
C ASN A 81 -35.71 -20.44 22.23
N GLN A 82 -36.71 -21.33 22.29
CA GLN A 82 -37.35 -21.90 21.10
C GLN A 82 -37.85 -20.83 20.12
N GLU A 83 -38.56 -19.81 20.60
CA GLU A 83 -39.10 -18.73 19.77
C GLU A 83 -37.98 -17.90 19.11
N LYS A 84 -36.90 -17.63 19.85
CA LYS A 84 -35.72 -16.91 19.34
C LYS A 84 -34.99 -17.74 18.27
N LEU A 85 -34.86 -19.05 18.48
CA LEU A 85 -34.21 -19.95 17.53
C LEU A 85 -35.04 -20.10 16.24
N GLU A 86 -36.36 -20.19 16.34
CA GLU A 86 -37.26 -20.21 15.17
C GLU A 86 -37.22 -18.88 14.40
N THR A 87 -37.21 -17.76 15.11
CA THR A 87 -37.06 -16.42 14.50
C THR A 87 -35.73 -16.32 13.76
N ARG A 88 -34.63 -16.74 14.40
CA ARG A 88 -33.31 -16.78 13.79
C ARG A 88 -33.31 -17.65 12.52
N GLN A 89 -33.93 -18.83 12.56
CA GLN A 89 -34.01 -19.72 11.40
C GLN A 89 -34.75 -19.06 10.22
N LYS A 90 -35.86 -18.37 10.49
CA LYS A 90 -36.58 -17.58 9.49
C LYS A 90 -35.74 -16.44 8.93
N ASP A 91 -35.01 -15.72 9.78
CA ASP A 91 -34.15 -14.61 9.37
C ASP A 91 -32.96 -15.08 8.52
N LEU A 92 -32.39 -16.25 8.81
CA LEU A 92 -31.37 -16.87 7.96
C LEU A 92 -31.88 -17.16 6.55
N GLY A 93 -33.17 -17.46 6.38
CA GLY A 93 -33.81 -17.63 5.08
C GLY A 93 -33.82 -16.39 4.19
N LYS A 94 -33.54 -15.19 4.74
CA LYS A 94 -33.36 -13.97 3.95
C LYS A 94 -32.01 -13.92 3.23
N PHE A 95 -31.04 -14.70 3.69
CA PHE A 95 -29.66 -14.66 3.19
C PHE A 95 -29.23 -15.95 2.51
N MET A 96 -29.71 -17.10 3.00
CA MET A 96 -29.23 -18.42 2.60
C MET A 96 -30.23 -19.16 1.70
N LEU A 97 -29.72 -20.10 0.89
CA LEU A 97 -30.57 -21.09 0.23
C LEU A 97 -31.39 -21.89 1.25
N ASN A 98 -32.64 -22.21 0.91
CA ASN A 98 -33.54 -22.99 1.79
C ASN A 98 -32.91 -24.31 2.26
N GLY A 99 -32.24 -25.06 1.36
CA GLY A 99 -31.57 -26.30 1.75
C GLY A 99 -30.45 -26.10 2.77
N LEU A 100 -29.81 -24.93 2.76
CA LEU A 100 -28.77 -24.55 3.72
C LEU A 100 -29.39 -24.13 5.05
N VAL A 101 -30.52 -23.42 5.03
CA VAL A 101 -31.30 -23.13 6.25
C VAL A 101 -31.72 -24.43 6.91
N THR A 102 -32.33 -25.37 6.17
CA THR A 102 -32.71 -26.70 6.68
C THR A 102 -31.53 -27.47 7.25
N LEU A 103 -30.36 -27.44 6.60
CA LEU A 103 -29.15 -28.11 7.11
C LEU A 103 -28.70 -27.58 8.48
N ASN A 104 -28.97 -26.31 8.79
CA ASN A 104 -28.58 -25.67 10.03
C ASN A 104 -29.69 -25.65 11.09
N ALA A 105 -30.84 -26.30 10.87
CA ALA A 105 -31.98 -26.27 11.79
C ALA A 105 -31.61 -26.72 13.22
N ASP A 106 -30.76 -27.75 13.33
CA ASP A 106 -30.34 -28.31 14.61
C ASP A 106 -28.95 -27.83 15.08
N ALA A 107 -28.41 -26.77 14.45
CA ALA A 107 -27.08 -26.25 14.80
C ALA A 107 -27.02 -25.66 16.22
N LEU A 108 -28.17 -25.23 16.75
CA LEU A 108 -28.34 -24.70 18.09
C LEU A 108 -29.56 -25.36 18.73
N ARG A 109 -29.38 -25.86 19.95
CA ARG A 109 -30.47 -26.46 20.72
C ARG A 109 -30.93 -25.48 21.80
N SER A 110 -32.20 -25.56 22.18
CA SER A 110 -32.77 -24.74 23.25
C SER A 110 -32.26 -25.12 24.65
N ASP A 111 -31.57 -26.26 24.80
CA ASP A 111 -31.04 -26.76 26.08
C ASP A 111 -29.59 -26.33 26.37
N ILE A 112 -28.93 -25.62 25.45
CA ILE A 112 -27.55 -25.18 25.67
C ILE A 112 -27.47 -24.04 26.69
N PRO A 113 -26.43 -23.99 27.54
CA PRO A 113 -26.31 -22.96 28.58
C PRO A 113 -25.73 -21.63 28.06
N THR A 114 -25.47 -21.52 26.75
CA THR A 114 -24.73 -20.40 26.17
C THR A 114 -25.62 -19.46 25.38
N THR A 115 -25.37 -18.16 25.53
CA THR A 115 -25.89 -17.13 24.62
C THR A 115 -24.73 -16.46 23.90
N SER A 116 -25.00 -15.87 22.75
CA SER A 116 -24.01 -15.11 21.99
C SER A 116 -24.57 -13.81 21.47
N THR A 117 -23.80 -12.76 21.63
CA THR A 117 -24.06 -11.45 21.02
C THR A 117 -22.86 -11.04 20.18
N VAL A 118 -23.10 -10.73 18.90
CA VAL A 118 -22.06 -10.19 18.02
C VAL A 118 -21.79 -8.73 18.37
N SER A 119 -20.53 -8.39 18.66
CA SER A 119 -20.10 -7.02 18.97
C SER A 119 -19.56 -6.29 17.75
N ASP A 120 -18.82 -6.98 16.88
CA ASP A 120 -18.20 -6.39 15.70
C ASP A 120 -18.00 -7.45 14.62
N ILE A 121 -18.07 -7.03 13.36
CA ILE A 121 -17.79 -7.86 12.19
C ILE A 121 -16.85 -7.11 11.27
N ARG A 122 -15.72 -7.72 10.94
CA ARG A 122 -14.71 -7.14 10.03
C ARG A 122 -14.64 -7.93 8.74
N ILE A 123 -14.94 -7.29 7.62
CA ILE A 123 -14.65 -7.87 6.31
C ILE A 123 -13.20 -7.60 5.93
N TRP A 124 -12.43 -8.65 5.66
CA TRP A 124 -11.02 -8.54 5.27
C TRP A 124 -10.83 -8.48 3.77
N LYS A 125 -11.63 -9.26 3.03
CA LYS A 125 -11.46 -9.41 1.59
C LYS A 125 -12.74 -9.90 0.95
N VAL A 126 -13.08 -9.29 -0.18
CA VAL A 126 -14.06 -9.82 -1.14
C VAL A 126 -13.31 -10.14 -2.42
N GLU A 127 -13.29 -11.42 -2.80
CA GLU A 127 -12.60 -11.90 -3.98
C GLU A 127 -13.60 -12.43 -5.01
N ALA A 128 -13.75 -11.71 -6.12
CA ALA A 128 -14.57 -12.16 -7.23
C ALA A 128 -14.02 -13.46 -7.83
N LYS A 129 -14.90 -14.45 -7.99
CA LYS A 129 -14.68 -15.74 -8.66
C LYS A 129 -15.48 -15.77 -9.96
N LYS A 130 -15.38 -16.89 -10.68
CA LYS A 130 -16.19 -17.12 -11.89
C LYS A 130 -17.68 -17.21 -11.53
N ASN A 131 -18.54 -17.01 -12.52
CA ASN A 131 -19.99 -17.21 -12.42
C ASN A 131 -20.66 -16.36 -11.33
N GLN A 132 -20.27 -15.09 -11.20
CA GLN A 132 -20.90 -14.14 -10.28
C GLN A 132 -20.77 -14.49 -8.78
N VAL A 133 -19.88 -15.42 -8.45
CA VAL A 133 -19.56 -15.81 -7.08
C VAL A 133 -18.48 -14.90 -6.53
N ASN A 134 -18.61 -14.50 -5.28
CA ASN A 134 -17.60 -13.76 -4.53
C ASN A 134 -17.28 -14.54 -3.26
N LYS A 135 -15.99 -14.80 -3.02
CA LYS A 135 -15.53 -15.38 -1.77
C LYS A 135 -15.24 -14.24 -0.79
N VAL A 136 -15.87 -14.28 0.37
CA VAL A 136 -15.72 -13.25 1.41
C VAL A 136 -14.95 -13.85 2.59
N LEU A 137 -13.91 -13.16 3.05
CA LEU A 137 -13.17 -13.46 4.28
C LEU A 137 -13.55 -12.43 5.33
N PHE A 138 -14.00 -12.88 6.50
CA PHE A 138 -14.49 -12.00 7.56
C PHE A 138 -14.20 -12.56 8.94
N THR A 139 -14.10 -11.67 9.94
CA THR A 139 -13.95 -12.01 11.35
C THR A 139 -15.17 -11.56 12.13
N VAL A 140 -15.61 -12.39 13.07
CA VAL A 140 -16.72 -12.10 13.98
C VAL A 140 -16.18 -12.03 15.40
N ASN A 141 -16.48 -10.92 16.07
CA ASN A 141 -16.26 -10.73 17.49
C ASN A 141 -17.57 -10.96 18.24
N GLN A 142 -17.58 -11.91 19.17
CA GLN A 142 -18.75 -12.32 19.94
C GLN A 142 -18.50 -12.19 21.44
N GLN A 143 -19.55 -11.92 22.18
CA GLN A 143 -19.61 -12.02 23.62
C GLN A 143 -20.43 -13.25 23.98
N ILE A 144 -19.79 -14.28 24.52
CA ILE A 144 -20.45 -15.53 24.94
C ILE A 144 -20.69 -15.50 26.44
N LYS A 145 -21.95 -15.62 26.86
CA LYS A 145 -22.29 -15.84 28.28
C LYS A 145 -22.62 -17.31 28.50
N ASN A 146 -22.26 -17.86 29.67
CA ASN A 146 -22.60 -19.22 30.05
C ASN A 146 -23.29 -19.22 31.42
N SER A 147 -24.59 -19.52 31.43
CA SER A 147 -25.42 -19.48 32.64
C SER A 147 -24.98 -20.43 33.75
N GLN A 148 -24.15 -21.44 33.44
CA GLN A 148 -23.70 -22.46 34.40
C GLN A 148 -22.30 -22.20 34.98
N LYS A 149 -21.47 -21.38 34.34
CA LYS A 149 -20.04 -21.25 34.70
C LYS A 149 -19.66 -19.88 35.25
N GLU A 150 -20.29 -18.79 34.79
CA GLU A 150 -20.11 -17.40 35.27
C GLU A 150 -20.96 -16.46 34.38
N ASP A 151 -21.57 -15.42 34.95
CA ASP A 151 -22.44 -14.48 34.21
C ASP A 151 -21.65 -13.39 33.43
N ILE A 152 -20.31 -13.43 33.52
CA ILE A 152 -19.43 -12.51 32.82
C ILE A 152 -19.27 -12.96 31.35
N PRO A 153 -19.64 -12.13 30.37
CA PRO A 153 -19.45 -12.47 28.96
C PRO A 153 -17.96 -12.64 28.62
N LYS A 154 -17.66 -13.72 27.89
CA LYS A 154 -16.32 -14.04 27.39
C LYS A 154 -16.19 -13.60 25.93
N PRO A 155 -15.21 -12.76 25.58
CA PRO A 155 -14.98 -12.38 24.19
C PRO A 155 -14.40 -13.57 23.41
N ILE A 156 -14.95 -13.84 22.23
CA ILE A 156 -14.43 -14.80 21.27
C ILE A 156 -14.29 -14.11 19.92
N GLU A 157 -13.11 -14.24 19.31
CA GLU A 157 -12.84 -13.80 17.96
C GLU A 157 -12.65 -15.03 17.07
N SER A 158 -13.32 -15.08 15.92
CA SER A 158 -13.19 -16.18 14.97
C SER A 158 -13.29 -15.70 13.53
N THR A 159 -12.46 -16.27 12.65
CA THR A 159 -12.39 -15.88 11.24
C THR A 159 -12.97 -16.98 10.35
N TYR A 160 -13.73 -16.56 9.35
CA TYR A 160 -14.46 -17.44 8.45
C TYR A 160 -14.35 -16.96 7.01
N SER A 161 -14.60 -17.88 6.08
CA SER A 161 -14.85 -17.54 4.68
C SER A 161 -16.11 -18.21 4.16
N LEU A 162 -16.84 -17.52 3.28
CA LEU A 162 -18.02 -18.05 2.62
C LEU A 162 -18.14 -17.54 1.18
N ASN A 163 -19.00 -18.18 0.39
CA ASN A 163 -19.30 -17.75 -0.97
C ASN A 163 -20.68 -17.10 -1.04
N VAL A 164 -20.73 -15.92 -1.68
CA VAL A 164 -21.94 -15.19 -2.03
C VAL A 164 -22.07 -15.14 -3.54
N MET A 165 -23.23 -15.52 -4.08
CA MET A 165 -23.56 -15.25 -5.47
C MET A 165 -24.29 -13.91 -5.55
N LYS A 166 -23.90 -13.03 -6.49
CA LYS A 166 -24.59 -11.77 -6.78
C LYS A 166 -25.06 -11.74 -8.22
N ASN A 167 -26.37 -11.79 -8.47
CA ASN A 167 -26.90 -11.85 -9.84
C ASN A 167 -26.73 -10.49 -10.58
N LYS A 168 -27.21 -10.40 -11.83
CA LYS A 168 -27.11 -9.17 -12.63
C LYS A 168 -27.96 -8.03 -12.09
N ASP A 169 -29.06 -8.35 -11.42
CA ASP A 169 -30.02 -7.40 -10.85
C ASP A 169 -29.52 -6.84 -9.50
N GLY A 170 -28.48 -7.45 -8.94
CA GLY A 170 -27.84 -7.06 -7.69
C GLY A 170 -28.27 -7.88 -6.47
N ASP A 171 -29.20 -8.82 -6.64
CA ASP A 171 -29.64 -9.72 -5.57
C ASP A 171 -28.53 -10.70 -5.20
N MET A 172 -28.51 -11.05 -3.91
CA MET A 172 -27.44 -11.84 -3.32
C MET A 172 -27.98 -13.05 -2.59
N VAL A 173 -27.22 -14.14 -2.61
CA VAL A 173 -27.54 -15.35 -1.85
C VAL A 173 -26.28 -16.07 -1.39
N ILE A 174 -26.30 -16.54 -0.14
CA ILE A 174 -25.28 -17.42 0.44
C ILE A 174 -25.67 -18.86 0.16
N PHE A 175 -24.77 -19.58 -0.51
CA PHE A 175 -24.99 -20.97 -0.91
C PHE A 175 -23.97 -21.94 -0.29
N THR A 176 -23.16 -21.47 0.67
CA THR A 176 -22.23 -22.28 1.47
C THR A 176 -22.23 -21.82 2.92
N ASN A 177 -22.18 -22.74 3.87
CA ASN A 177 -21.94 -22.40 5.28
C ASN A 177 -20.58 -21.72 5.47
N PRO A 178 -20.43 -20.86 6.50
CA PRO A 178 -19.14 -20.31 6.87
C PRO A 178 -18.11 -21.41 7.14
N THR A 179 -16.95 -21.31 6.48
CA THR A 179 -15.81 -22.21 6.66
C THR A 179 -14.77 -21.53 7.54
N ILE A 180 -14.28 -22.21 8.59
CA ILE A 180 -13.24 -21.69 9.47
C ILE A 180 -11.99 -21.32 8.64
N ALA A 181 -11.43 -20.14 8.90
CA ALA A 181 -10.29 -19.60 8.16
C ALA A 181 -9.29 -18.94 9.12
N ALA A 182 -8.06 -18.76 8.64
CA ALA A 182 -7.06 -17.99 9.36
C ALA A 182 -7.29 -16.48 9.17
N ALA A 183 -7.09 -15.71 10.25
CA ALA A 183 -7.08 -14.25 10.19
C ALA A 183 -5.85 -13.73 9.43
N PRO A 184 -5.97 -12.65 8.64
CA PRO A 184 -4.81 -11.91 8.16
C PRO A 184 -3.94 -11.45 9.34
N THR A 185 -2.62 -11.46 9.15
CA THR A 185 -1.66 -11.05 10.17
C THR A 185 -0.87 -9.82 9.72
N LYS A 186 -0.31 -9.08 10.69
CA LYS A 186 0.56 -7.93 10.42
C LYS A 186 1.68 -8.33 9.45
N ALA A 187 1.82 -7.57 8.37
CA ALA A 187 2.89 -7.77 7.40
C ALA A 187 4.26 -7.62 8.08
N LYS A 188 5.20 -8.50 7.73
CA LYS A 188 6.59 -8.41 8.18
C LYS A 188 7.34 -7.51 7.21
N ILE A 189 7.67 -6.30 7.66
CA ILE A 189 8.51 -5.36 6.90
C ILE A 189 9.79 -5.14 7.71
N ALA A 190 10.93 -5.21 7.03
CA ALA A 190 12.22 -4.86 7.64
C ALA A 190 12.31 -3.34 7.79
N GLU A 191 12.56 -2.86 9.00
CA GLU A 191 12.79 -1.45 9.27
C GLU A 191 14.14 -1.02 8.69
N LYS A 192 14.14 0.10 7.96
CA LYS A 192 15.38 0.74 7.50
C LYS A 192 15.69 1.90 8.43
N GLN A 193 16.85 1.85 9.09
CA GLN A 193 17.36 3.00 9.82
C GLN A 193 17.90 4.02 8.82
N LEU A 194 17.26 5.19 8.76
CA LEU A 194 17.82 6.35 8.06
C LEU A 194 18.93 6.94 8.93
N GLN A 195 20.03 7.35 8.30
CA GLN A 195 21.16 7.98 8.97
C GLN A 195 21.45 9.32 8.31
N THR A 196 21.75 10.34 9.10
CA THR A 196 22.16 11.64 8.59
C THR A 196 23.36 11.52 7.65
N ASP A 197 23.29 12.23 6.52
CA ASP A 197 24.39 12.31 5.56
C ASP A 197 25.65 12.86 6.25
N SER A 198 26.76 12.14 6.09
CA SER A 198 28.06 12.51 6.67
C SER A 198 28.61 13.86 6.21
N THR A 199 28.03 14.42 5.15
CA THR A 199 28.43 15.68 4.52
C THR A 199 27.70 16.90 5.10
N ILE A 200 26.81 16.72 6.08
CA ILE A 200 26.13 17.80 6.80
C ILE A 200 26.77 17.93 8.19
N ASN A 201 27.35 19.11 8.46
CA ASN A 201 28.06 19.34 9.71
C ASN A 201 27.11 19.60 10.90
N ALA A 202 27.64 19.46 12.11
CA ALA A 202 26.87 19.63 13.36
C ALA A 202 26.31 21.04 13.55
N GLU A 203 26.97 22.06 13.01
CA GLU A 203 26.47 23.44 13.05
C GLU A 203 25.18 23.59 12.24
N THR A 204 25.15 23.01 11.03
CA THR A 204 23.99 23.05 10.15
C THR A 204 22.83 22.27 10.75
N THR A 205 23.06 21.04 11.23
CA THR A 205 22.00 20.25 11.87
C THR A 205 21.48 20.94 13.13
N GLY A 206 22.35 21.51 13.97
CA GLY A 206 21.96 22.26 15.16
C GLY A 206 21.14 23.52 14.84
N SER A 207 21.51 24.25 13.78
CA SER A 207 20.76 25.42 13.32
C SER A 207 19.35 25.04 12.82
N ILE A 208 19.25 23.96 12.04
CA ILE A 208 17.97 23.45 11.55
C ILE A 208 17.11 22.95 12.71
N THR A 209 17.66 22.17 13.64
CA THR A 209 16.92 21.65 14.79
C THR A 209 16.33 22.79 15.62
N LYS A 210 17.09 23.86 15.88
CA LYS A 210 16.56 25.05 16.56
C LYS A 210 15.41 25.69 15.80
N PHE A 211 15.58 25.88 14.50
CA PHE A 211 14.55 26.43 13.62
C PHE A 211 13.25 25.60 13.67
N LEU A 212 13.36 24.27 13.52
CA LEU A 212 12.21 23.36 13.57
C LEU A 212 11.56 23.33 14.95
N THR A 213 12.34 23.32 16.04
CA THR A 213 11.82 23.41 17.40
C THR A 213 10.97 24.66 17.61
N THR A 214 11.45 25.82 17.16
CA THR A 214 10.66 27.06 17.26
C THR A 214 9.39 26.98 16.42
N PHE A 215 9.50 26.54 15.16
CA PHE A 215 8.35 26.38 14.29
C PHE A 215 7.29 25.45 14.90
N PHE A 216 7.68 24.24 15.34
CA PHE A 216 6.74 23.27 15.91
C PHE A 216 6.22 23.67 17.29
N THR A 217 6.90 24.55 18.03
CA THR A 217 6.34 25.17 19.23
C THR A 217 5.16 26.09 18.89
N LEU A 218 5.24 26.80 17.75
CA LEU A 218 4.19 27.73 17.30
C LEU A 218 3.11 27.05 16.46
N TYR A 219 3.44 25.99 15.73
CA TYR A 219 2.55 25.39 14.72
C TYR A 219 1.17 24.93 15.24
N PRO A 220 1.05 24.40 16.48
CA PRO A 220 -0.26 24.01 17.02
C PRO A 220 -1.29 25.15 17.11
N SER A 221 -0.87 26.33 17.55
CA SER A 221 -1.77 27.39 18.03
C SER A 221 -1.39 28.82 17.60
N GLY A 222 -0.24 28.99 16.96
CA GLY A 222 0.24 30.28 16.47
C GLY A 222 -0.63 30.86 15.37
N THR A 223 -0.54 32.17 15.17
CA THR A 223 -1.29 32.86 14.13
C THR A 223 -0.68 32.62 12.75
N ALA A 224 -1.48 32.75 11.68
CA ALA A 224 -0.96 32.71 10.32
C ALA A 224 0.16 33.74 10.07
N ASN A 225 0.11 34.88 10.77
CA ASN A 225 1.14 35.93 10.69
C ASN A 225 2.45 35.54 11.35
N GLU A 226 2.43 34.75 12.41
CA GLU A 226 3.64 34.21 13.04
C GLU A 226 4.23 33.09 12.19
N LEU A 227 3.39 32.23 11.61
CA LEU A 227 3.81 31.06 10.84
C LEU A 227 4.32 31.38 9.43
N LYS A 228 3.90 32.50 8.83
CA LYS A 228 4.28 32.87 7.44
C LYS A 228 5.78 32.99 7.21
N TYR A 229 6.57 33.21 8.26
CA TYR A 229 8.03 33.36 8.17
C TYR A 229 8.79 32.03 8.18
N TYR A 230 8.10 30.93 8.51
CA TYR A 230 8.72 29.60 8.60
C TYR A 230 8.46 28.74 7.37
N VAL A 231 7.35 28.98 6.66
CA VAL A 231 6.90 28.14 5.54
C VAL A 231 6.78 28.99 4.29
N ALA A 232 7.41 28.55 3.20
CA ALA A 232 7.26 29.18 1.90
C ALA A 232 5.79 29.12 1.46
N GLY A 233 5.19 30.27 1.18
CA GLY A 233 3.76 30.36 0.85
C GLY A 233 2.82 30.39 2.08
N GLY A 234 3.38 30.31 3.30
CA GLY A 234 2.64 30.32 4.55
C GLY A 234 1.99 28.98 4.90
N THR A 235 1.46 28.89 6.13
CA THR A 235 0.68 27.73 6.59
C THR A 235 -0.37 28.16 7.61
N LYS A 236 -1.42 27.34 7.78
CA LYS A 236 -2.43 27.52 8.83
C LYS A 236 -1.99 26.73 10.08
N PRO A 237 -2.27 27.23 11.29
CA PRO A 237 -2.05 26.44 12.50
C PRO A 237 -2.94 25.20 12.53
N LEU A 238 -2.57 24.24 13.36
CA LEU A 238 -3.38 23.03 13.60
C LEU A 238 -4.70 23.36 14.34
N ASN A 239 -4.73 24.48 15.07
CA ASN A 239 -5.81 24.86 15.99
C ASN A 239 -6.07 23.75 17.03
N LYS A 240 -4.99 23.24 17.62
CA LYS A 240 -5.03 22.19 18.64
C LYS A 240 -4.28 22.66 19.88
N ASP A 241 -4.73 22.24 21.05
CA ASP A 241 -4.04 22.47 22.32
C ASP A 241 -2.90 21.44 22.49
N TYR A 242 -1.94 21.50 21.57
CA TYR A 242 -0.77 20.63 21.58
C TYR A 242 0.42 21.41 22.09
N ARG A 243 1.14 20.81 23.03
CA ARG A 243 2.41 21.33 23.52
C ARG A 243 3.56 20.59 22.88
N PHE A 244 4.44 21.31 22.19
CA PHE A 244 5.69 20.74 21.70
C PHE A 244 6.51 20.19 22.87
N ALA A 245 6.97 18.94 22.75
CA ALA A 245 7.85 18.31 23.72
C ALA A 245 9.26 18.09 23.16
N GLU A 246 9.37 17.51 21.96
CA GLU A 246 10.68 17.08 21.44
C GLU A 246 10.68 16.89 19.91
N LEU A 247 11.85 17.07 19.30
CA LEU A 247 12.15 16.57 17.96
C LEU A 247 12.98 15.28 18.09
N VAL A 248 12.34 14.13 17.91
CA VAL A 248 12.92 12.80 18.16
C VAL A 248 13.74 12.35 16.95
N ASN A 249 15.04 12.14 17.18
CA ASN A 249 16.01 11.56 16.24
C ASN A 249 15.90 12.08 14.79
N PRO A 250 15.98 13.40 14.55
CA PRO A 250 15.94 13.92 13.19
C PRO A 250 17.13 13.42 12.37
N THR A 251 16.88 13.01 11.13
CA THR A 251 17.91 12.65 10.15
C THR A 251 17.92 13.67 9.02
N PHE A 252 19.13 14.03 8.56
CA PHE A 252 19.32 15.11 7.59
C PHE A 252 19.99 14.57 6.34
N HIS A 253 19.42 14.88 5.17
CA HIS A 253 19.90 14.41 3.87
C HIS A 253 20.05 15.56 2.89
N ARG A 254 21.13 15.58 2.12
CA ARG A 254 21.34 16.63 1.12
C ARG A 254 20.47 16.36 -0.10
N GLN A 255 19.68 17.35 -0.50
CA GLN A 255 18.80 17.29 -1.66
C GLN A 255 19.08 18.50 -2.57
N GLY A 256 20.10 18.39 -3.43
CA GLY A 256 20.62 19.52 -4.19
C GLY A 256 21.18 20.59 -3.24
N ASP A 257 20.71 21.83 -3.39
CA ASP A 257 21.06 22.95 -2.51
C ASP A 257 20.25 22.98 -1.20
N ASN A 258 19.22 22.13 -1.10
CA ASN A 258 18.34 22.01 0.06
C ASN A 258 18.75 20.86 0.98
N ILE A 259 18.15 20.85 2.17
CA ILE A 259 18.30 19.76 3.13
C ILE A 259 16.93 19.14 3.37
N GLN A 260 16.80 17.86 3.07
CA GLN A 260 15.67 17.06 3.52
C GLN A 260 15.89 16.68 4.99
N VAL A 261 14.85 16.82 5.80
CA VAL A 261 14.83 16.44 7.21
C VAL A 261 13.70 15.47 7.44
N ASP A 262 14.05 14.24 7.82
CA ASP A 262 13.09 13.26 8.31
C ASP A 262 13.08 13.36 9.84
N ALA A 263 11.96 13.77 10.40
CA ALA A 263 11.85 14.09 11.82
C ALA A 263 10.55 13.57 12.41
N THR A 264 10.62 13.10 13.65
CA THR A 264 9.42 12.82 14.46
C THR A 264 9.25 13.92 15.48
N VAL A 265 8.14 14.64 15.43
CA VAL A 265 7.78 15.66 16.42
C VAL A 265 6.89 15.02 17.46
N LYS A 266 7.28 15.17 18.73
CA LYS A 266 6.52 14.72 19.89
C LYS A 266 5.71 15.90 20.43
N PHE A 267 4.40 15.77 20.38
CA PHE A 267 3.46 16.69 21.01
C PHE A 267 2.78 16.03 22.21
N LEU A 268 2.46 16.83 23.23
CA LEU A 268 1.56 16.43 24.30
C LEU A 268 0.18 17.03 23.99
N ASP A 269 -0.81 16.15 23.82
CA ASP A 269 -2.20 16.51 23.62
C ASP A 269 -2.84 16.83 24.98
N SER A 270 -3.14 18.11 25.23
CA SER A 270 -3.72 18.54 26.51
C SER A 270 -5.21 18.18 26.67
N GLU A 271 -5.88 17.77 25.59
CA GLU A 271 -7.28 17.33 25.65
C GLU A 271 -7.39 15.85 26.01
N THR A 272 -6.50 15.01 25.48
CA THR A 272 -6.58 13.55 25.63
C THR A 272 -5.47 12.93 26.49
N ASP A 273 -4.56 13.76 27.03
CA ASP A 273 -3.33 13.35 27.72
C ASP A 273 -2.41 12.43 26.89
N MET A 274 -2.62 12.34 25.58
CA MET A 274 -1.87 11.45 24.70
C MET A 274 -0.59 12.11 24.19
N ILE A 275 0.50 11.34 24.17
CA ILE A 275 1.69 11.73 23.41
C ILE A 275 1.43 11.46 21.93
N GLN A 276 1.41 12.51 21.13
CA GLN A 276 1.23 12.46 19.69
C GLN A 276 2.61 12.48 19.00
N TYR A 277 2.92 11.42 18.25
CA TYR A 277 4.12 11.36 17.41
C TYR A 277 3.74 11.70 15.97
N SER A 278 4.17 12.86 15.48
CA SER A 278 3.92 13.32 14.11
C SER A 278 5.21 13.24 13.29
N GLN A 279 5.22 12.42 12.24
CA GLN A 279 6.38 12.24 11.38
C GLN A 279 6.30 13.16 10.16
N TYR A 280 7.40 13.85 9.86
CA TYR A 280 7.51 14.77 8.74
C TYR A 280 8.77 14.46 7.91
N THR A 281 8.62 14.59 6.59
CA THR A 281 9.74 14.64 5.64
C THR A 281 9.76 16.05 5.05
N LEU A 282 10.53 16.94 5.66
CA LEU A 282 10.57 18.37 5.33
C LEU A 282 11.70 18.65 4.34
N VAL A 283 11.48 19.58 3.41
CA VAL A 283 12.55 20.13 2.57
C VAL A 283 12.83 21.55 3.01
N LEU A 284 14.06 21.81 3.44
CA LEU A 284 14.49 23.11 3.96
C LEU A 284 15.45 23.79 3.01
N GLU A 285 15.20 25.08 2.77
CA GLU A 285 16.07 25.97 2.02
C GLU A 285 16.72 26.97 2.98
N LYS A 286 18.00 27.25 2.76
CA LYS A 286 18.72 28.31 3.48
C LYS A 286 18.67 29.60 2.66
N SER A 287 18.02 30.64 3.19
CA SER A 287 18.03 31.99 2.61
C SER A 287 18.80 32.94 3.53
N GLY A 288 20.04 33.26 3.15
CA GLY A 288 20.96 34.03 3.99
C GLY A 288 21.25 33.32 5.32
N SER A 289 20.85 33.94 6.44
CA SER A 289 20.97 33.37 7.79
C SER A 289 19.78 32.53 8.22
N ASN A 290 18.67 32.55 7.47
CA ASN A 290 17.40 31.99 7.90
C ASN A 290 17.06 30.71 7.14
N TRP A 291 16.35 29.80 7.82
CA TRP A 291 15.79 28.60 7.21
C TRP A 291 14.34 28.82 6.83
N THR A 292 13.87 28.11 5.81
CA THR A 292 12.47 28.12 5.38
C THR A 292 12.05 26.72 4.95
N ILE A 293 10.88 26.28 5.39
CA ILE A 293 10.25 25.03 4.95
C ILE A 293 9.66 25.25 3.57
N LYS A 294 10.12 24.49 2.57
CA LYS A 294 9.63 24.55 1.18
C LYS A 294 8.48 23.58 0.93
N SER A 295 8.51 22.40 1.57
CA SER A 295 7.49 21.36 1.44
C SER A 295 7.59 20.34 2.57
N GLY A 296 6.56 19.51 2.73
CA GLY A 296 6.55 18.37 3.65
C GLY A 296 5.72 18.55 4.93
N LEU A 297 4.96 19.65 5.03
CA LEU A 297 3.98 19.91 6.08
C LEU A 297 2.61 19.35 5.74
#